data_AF-A0A3B6FLH2-F1
#
_entry.id   AF-A0A3B6FLH2-F1
#
_cell.length_a   1.000
_cell.length_b   1.000
_cell.length_c   1.000
_cell.angle_alpha   90.00
_cell.angle_beta   90.00
_cell.angle_gamma   90.00
#
_symmetry.space_group_name_H-M   'P 1'
#
loop_
_entity.id
_entity.type
_entity.pdbx_description
1 polymer ?
#
loop_
_entity_poly.entity_id
_entity_poly.type
_entity_poly.pdbx_seq_one_letter_code
_entity_poly.pdbx_strand_id
1 'polypeptide(L)'
;MEKSVFMLHRLLFLICLILAARTIGEGNGQLLYSGFTGANLTLDGAATVTPDGLLELTNGTDQQKGHAFYRTPLRFTGSPGAVVQSFSASFVFAIQSIFTDLSAHGMAFVVASSTNFSSALPGQLLGLTDVQNNGNGSNHFFAVELDTIQNKEFGDLNANHAGANVNGLRSLQSYYAGYFDDEDGSFRNLSLVKHEAMRVWVDYDHRVAQITVTMAPLKVGRPVKPLFTATYNLTTAVTNVTYVGFSSATGTINVRHYVLG
;
A
#
# COMPACT_ATOMS: atom_id res chain seq x y z
N MET A 1 4.62 -4.48 -35.50
CA MET A 1 4.16 -4.73 -34.12
C MET A 1 5.34 -4.85 -33.15
N GLU A 2 6.39 -5.62 -33.45
CA GLU A 2 7.59 -5.77 -32.59
C GLU A 2 8.38 -4.46 -32.36
N LYS A 3 8.43 -3.55 -33.34
CA LYS A 3 9.16 -2.27 -33.21
C LYS A 3 8.53 -1.30 -32.19
N SER A 4 7.20 -1.32 -32.02
CA SER A 4 6.50 -0.49 -31.02
C SER A 4 6.69 -1.03 -29.61
N VAL A 5 6.74 -2.35 -29.45
CA VAL A 5 7.03 -2.99 -28.16
C VAL A 5 8.47 -2.68 -27.72
N PHE A 6 9.43 -2.72 -28.65
CA PHE A 6 10.82 -2.34 -28.38
C PHE A 6 10.99 -0.86 -28.01
N MET A 7 10.18 0.03 -28.61
CA MET A 7 10.21 1.46 -28.29
C MET A 7 9.58 1.77 -26.92
N LEU A 8 8.51 1.05 -26.55
CA LEU A 8 7.87 1.17 -25.23
C LEU A 8 8.80 0.68 -24.11
N HIS A 9 9.51 -0.43 -24.34
CA HIS A 9 10.55 -0.92 -23.42
C HIS A 9 11.70 0.08 -23.28
N ARG A 10 12.15 0.71 -24.37
CA ARG A 10 13.19 1.75 -24.31
C ARG A 10 12.73 3.03 -23.62
N LEU A 11 11.46 3.42 -23.76
CA LEU A 11 10.89 4.60 -23.10
C LEU A 11 10.72 4.37 -21.58
N LEU A 12 10.24 3.18 -21.19
CA LEU A 12 10.23 2.74 -19.79
C LEU A 12 11.65 2.69 -19.21
N PHE A 13 12.62 2.16 -19.97
CA PHE A 13 14.03 2.10 -19.57
C PHE A 13 14.66 3.49 -19.39
N LEU A 14 14.30 4.47 -20.23
CA LEU A 14 14.82 5.84 -20.13
C LEU A 14 14.19 6.61 -18.96
N ILE A 15 12.92 6.37 -18.64
CA ILE A 15 12.26 6.91 -17.43
C ILE A 15 12.90 6.30 -16.18
N CYS A 16 13.20 4.99 -16.18
CA CYS A 16 13.95 4.33 -15.10
C CYS A 16 15.40 4.85 -14.95
N LEU A 17 16.08 5.21 -16.04
CA LEU A 17 17.46 5.74 -15.99
C LEU A 17 17.54 7.19 -15.49
N ILE A 18 16.50 8.00 -15.72
CA ILE A 18 16.43 9.38 -15.19
C ILE A 18 16.05 9.38 -13.69
N LEU A 19 15.43 8.30 -13.20
CA LEU A 19 15.31 7.97 -11.78
C LEU A 19 16.50 7.12 -11.28
N ALA A 20 17.71 7.38 -11.80
CA ALA A 20 18.94 6.84 -11.20
C ALA A 20 18.90 7.09 -9.68
N ALA A 21 18.81 5.97 -8.94
CA ALA A 21 18.53 5.89 -7.53
C ALA A 21 19.37 6.90 -6.73
N ARG A 22 18.69 7.86 -6.13
CA ARG A 22 19.22 8.61 -4.99
C ARG A 22 18.58 8.04 -3.75
N THR A 23 19.30 7.18 -3.05
CA THR A 23 18.99 6.88 -1.64
C THR A 23 19.32 8.14 -0.83
N ILE A 24 18.33 9.01 -0.62
CA ILE A 24 18.49 10.12 0.34
C ILE A 24 18.19 9.54 1.73
N GLY A 25 19.27 9.14 2.40
CA GLY A 25 19.45 8.97 3.85
C GLY A 25 18.28 8.49 4.71
N GLU A 26 18.38 7.26 5.20
CA GLU A 26 17.81 6.85 6.50
C GLU A 26 18.51 7.67 7.61
N GLY A 27 18.00 8.86 7.95
CA GLY A 27 18.68 9.71 8.93
C GLY A 27 17.81 10.69 9.72
N ASN A 28 16.67 11.14 9.16
CA ASN A 28 15.82 12.15 9.80
C ASN A 28 14.33 11.75 9.84
N GLY A 29 14.02 10.45 9.87
CA GLY A 29 12.64 9.96 9.82
C GLY A 29 11.96 10.12 8.45
N GLN A 30 12.75 10.44 7.41
CA GLN A 30 12.31 10.48 6.02
C GLN A 30 12.82 9.23 5.31
N LEU A 31 11.94 8.61 4.53
CA LEU A 31 12.21 7.45 3.69
C LEU A 31 11.87 7.83 2.25
N LEU A 32 12.83 7.67 1.34
CA LEU A 32 12.63 7.94 -0.08
C LEU A 32 13.28 6.83 -0.90
N TYR A 33 12.45 6.15 -1.69
CA TYR A 33 12.86 5.09 -2.60
C TYR A 33 12.41 5.46 -4.02
N SER A 34 13.27 5.21 -4.99
CA SER A 34 12.99 5.39 -6.42
C SER A 34 13.42 4.10 -7.09
N GLY A 35 12.62 3.06 -6.83
CA GLY A 35 13.04 1.66 -6.90
C GLY A 35 13.70 1.17 -5.60
N PHE A 36 13.81 -0.16 -5.50
CA PHE A 36 14.22 -0.89 -4.31
C PHE A 36 15.53 -1.68 -4.47
N THR A 37 16.26 -1.48 -5.58
CA THR A 37 17.57 -2.11 -5.78
C THR A 37 18.53 -1.73 -4.65
N GLY A 38 18.98 -2.72 -3.88
CA GLY A 38 19.85 -2.50 -2.72
C GLY A 38 19.15 -1.84 -1.52
N ALA A 39 17.83 -1.73 -1.51
CA ALA A 39 17.07 -1.21 -0.38
C ALA A 39 17.22 -2.12 0.85
N ASN A 40 17.32 -1.51 2.03
CA ASN A 40 17.46 -2.23 3.29
C ASN A 40 16.08 -2.63 3.84
N LEU A 41 15.52 -3.69 3.24
CA LEU A 41 14.19 -4.20 3.58
C LEU A 41 14.29 -5.52 4.36
N THR A 42 13.36 -5.71 5.29
CA THR A 42 12.96 -7.02 5.80
C THR A 42 11.87 -7.56 4.88
N LEU A 43 12.16 -8.67 4.20
CA LEU A 43 11.22 -9.35 3.30
C LEU A 43 10.76 -10.66 3.92
N ASP A 44 9.47 -10.97 3.82
CA ASP A 44 8.87 -12.24 4.25
C ASP A 44 7.86 -12.75 3.20
N GLY A 45 7.59 -14.06 3.24
CA GLY A 45 6.68 -14.72 2.32
C GLY A 45 7.16 -14.65 0.87
N ALA A 46 6.26 -14.24 -0.03
CA ALA A 46 6.54 -14.14 -1.47
C ALA A 46 7.30 -12.87 -1.87
N ALA A 47 7.53 -11.93 -0.94
CA ALA A 47 8.06 -10.62 -1.29
C ALA A 47 9.52 -10.67 -1.74
N THR A 48 9.83 -10.00 -2.85
CA THR A 48 11.18 -9.92 -3.40
C THR A 48 11.41 -8.59 -4.11
N VAL A 49 12.69 -8.22 -4.29
CA VAL A 49 13.07 -7.12 -5.18
C VAL A 49 13.47 -7.72 -6.53
N THR A 50 12.80 -7.28 -7.59
CA THR A 50 13.06 -7.75 -8.95
C THR A 50 14.39 -7.21 -9.49
N PRO A 51 14.98 -7.81 -10.55
CA PRO A 51 16.22 -7.32 -11.14
C PRO A 51 16.16 -5.87 -11.65
N ASP A 52 14.97 -5.40 -12.04
CA ASP A 52 14.68 -4.02 -12.46
C ASP A 52 14.35 -3.08 -11.29
N GLY A 53 14.42 -3.56 -10.05
CA GLY A 53 14.30 -2.74 -8.84
C GLY A 53 12.87 -2.49 -8.37
N LEU A 54 11.89 -3.28 -8.83
CA LEU A 54 10.53 -3.23 -8.31
C LEU A 54 10.42 -4.07 -7.04
N LEU A 55 9.60 -3.65 -6.09
CA LEU A 55 9.24 -4.48 -4.96
C LEU A 55 8.01 -5.30 -5.35
N GLU A 56 8.20 -6.59 -5.64
CA GLU A 56 7.13 -7.55 -5.91
C GLU A 56 6.68 -8.17 -4.59
N LEU A 57 5.48 -7.85 -4.12
CA LEU A 57 4.92 -8.39 -2.86
C LEU A 57 4.38 -9.81 -3.05
N THR A 58 3.83 -10.12 -4.23
CA THR A 58 3.37 -11.46 -4.61
C THR A 58 3.67 -11.74 -6.08
N ASN A 59 3.96 -12.99 -6.40
CA ASN A 59 4.39 -13.42 -7.74
C ASN A 59 3.29 -14.13 -8.56
N GLY A 60 2.07 -14.21 -8.02
CA GLY A 60 0.92 -14.85 -8.64
C GLY A 60 0.75 -16.35 -8.35
N THR A 61 1.59 -16.93 -7.48
CA THR A 61 1.38 -18.30 -6.99
C THR A 61 0.17 -18.35 -6.05
N ASP A 62 -0.54 -19.48 -6.08
CA ASP A 62 -1.75 -19.69 -5.28
C ASP A 62 -1.50 -19.56 -3.77
N GLN A 63 -2.43 -18.88 -3.09
CA GLN A 63 -2.52 -18.82 -1.63
C GLN A 63 -1.22 -18.36 -0.95
N GLN A 64 -0.60 -17.31 -1.48
CA GLN A 64 0.59 -16.70 -0.90
C GLN A 64 0.28 -15.39 -0.21
N LYS A 65 1.17 -15.03 0.71
CA LYS A 65 1.27 -13.70 1.31
C LYS A 65 2.70 -13.21 1.15
N GLY A 66 2.89 -11.90 1.11
CA GLY A 66 4.22 -11.31 1.12
C GLY A 66 4.23 -9.99 1.85
N HIS A 67 5.35 -9.74 2.50
CA HIS A 67 5.57 -8.58 3.35
C HIS A 67 6.92 -7.96 3.07
N ALA A 68 6.94 -6.64 3.06
CA ALA A 68 8.17 -5.89 2.87
C ALA A 68 8.16 -4.68 3.78
N PHE A 69 9.06 -4.67 4.76
CA PHE A 69 9.16 -3.60 5.75
C PHE A 69 10.52 -2.94 5.70
N TYR A 70 10.55 -1.63 5.90
CA TYR A 70 11.80 -0.92 6.15
C TYR A 70 12.43 -1.47 7.44
N ARG A 71 13.72 -1.81 7.36
CA ARG A 71 14.40 -2.50 8.46
C ARG A 71 14.58 -1.60 9.68
N THR A 72 14.85 -0.32 9.45
CA THR A 72 15.05 0.66 10.52
C THR A 72 13.68 1.16 11.00
N PRO A 73 13.29 0.91 12.27
CA PRO A 73 12.01 1.36 12.77
C PRO A 73 11.95 2.89 12.88
N LEU A 74 10.76 3.44 12.65
CA LEU A 74 10.46 4.84 12.84
C LEU A 74 9.89 5.06 14.25
N ARG A 75 10.25 6.21 14.84
CA ARG A 75 9.68 6.67 16.11
C ARG A 75 8.55 7.62 15.82
N PHE A 76 7.33 7.14 15.97
CA PHE A 76 6.14 7.96 15.78
C PHE A 76 5.73 8.69 17.05
N THR A 77 6.36 8.41 18.20
CA THR A 77 6.06 9.13 19.45
C THR A 77 7.32 9.81 19.99
N GLY A 78 7.15 10.98 20.63
CA GLY A 78 8.26 11.70 21.26
C GLY A 78 8.81 11.01 22.52
N SER A 79 7.99 10.17 23.15
CA SER A 79 8.33 9.35 24.32
C SER A 79 7.41 8.13 24.40
N PRO A 80 7.76 7.08 25.16
CA PRO A 80 6.88 5.92 25.38
C PRO A 80 5.53 6.36 25.96
N GLY A 81 4.42 5.97 25.32
CA GLY A 81 3.06 6.35 25.72
C GLY A 81 2.61 7.74 25.28
N ALA A 82 3.46 8.50 24.56
CA ALA A 82 3.05 9.76 23.97
C ALA A 82 2.21 9.58 22.70
N VAL A 83 1.56 10.66 22.29
CA VAL A 83 0.71 10.72 21.09
C VAL A 83 1.55 10.43 19.84
N VAL A 84 0.99 9.58 18.97
CA VAL A 84 1.51 9.33 17.62
C VAL A 84 1.53 10.66 16.87
N GLN A 85 2.70 11.07 16.40
CA GLN A 85 2.93 12.30 15.66
C GLN A 85 2.34 12.21 14.25
N SER A 86 2.10 13.37 13.66
CA SER A 86 1.66 13.44 12.27
C SER A 86 2.71 12.84 11.34
N PHE A 87 2.26 12.13 10.31
CA PHE A 87 3.12 11.59 9.27
C PHE A 87 2.47 11.71 7.90
N SER A 88 3.30 11.66 6.87
CA SER A 88 2.88 11.60 5.49
C SER A 88 3.62 10.47 4.79
N ALA A 89 2.92 9.73 3.94
CA ALA A 89 3.48 8.72 3.07
C ALA A 89 2.92 8.87 1.66
N SER A 90 3.72 8.52 0.66
CA SER A 90 3.24 8.34 -0.70
C SER A 90 3.97 7.18 -1.34
N PHE A 91 3.26 6.41 -2.13
CA PHE A 91 3.83 5.26 -2.83
C PHE A 91 3.18 5.09 -4.20
N VAL A 92 3.96 4.57 -5.15
CA VAL A 92 3.48 4.18 -6.47
C VAL A 92 3.34 2.67 -6.51
N PHE A 93 2.20 2.18 -6.97
CA PHE A 93 1.91 0.76 -7.07
C PHE A 93 1.37 0.37 -8.44
N ALA A 94 1.41 -0.92 -8.74
CA ALA A 94 0.69 -1.52 -9.86
C ALA A 94 0.24 -2.94 -9.48
N ILE A 95 -0.98 -3.30 -9.88
CA ILE A 95 -1.51 -4.65 -9.74
C ILE A 95 -1.63 -5.24 -11.16
N GLN A 96 -1.04 -6.40 -11.38
CA GLN A 96 -1.05 -7.10 -12.67
C GLN A 96 -1.71 -8.46 -12.51
N SER A 97 -2.85 -8.64 -13.16
CA SER A 97 -3.56 -9.90 -13.25
C SER A 97 -3.39 -10.52 -14.64
N ILE A 98 -3.52 -11.83 -14.73
CA ILE A 98 -3.64 -12.52 -16.03
C ILE A 98 -4.97 -12.21 -16.73
N PHE A 99 -5.95 -11.66 -16.01
CA PHE A 99 -7.23 -11.17 -16.54
C PHE A 99 -7.25 -9.63 -16.56
N THR A 100 -7.99 -9.05 -17.48
CA THR A 100 -8.05 -7.58 -17.66
C THR A 100 -8.95 -6.86 -16.65
N ASP A 101 -9.89 -7.57 -16.03
CA ASP A 101 -10.98 -7.03 -15.22
C ASP A 101 -11.26 -7.84 -13.95
N LEU A 102 -10.41 -8.83 -13.65
CA LEU A 102 -10.54 -9.71 -12.49
C LEU A 102 -9.20 -9.86 -11.78
N SER A 103 -9.20 -9.73 -10.46
CA SER A 103 -8.04 -9.88 -9.59
C SER A 103 -8.47 -10.44 -8.24
N ALA A 104 -7.51 -10.96 -7.48
CA ALA A 104 -7.67 -11.24 -6.06
C ALA A 104 -6.28 -11.24 -5.37
N HIS A 105 -6.10 -10.70 -4.17
CA HIS A 105 -7.09 -10.02 -3.34
C HIS A 105 -6.81 -8.53 -3.19
N GLY A 106 -5.54 -8.15 -3.04
CA GLY A 106 -5.15 -6.76 -2.97
C GLY A 106 -3.80 -6.57 -2.29
N MET A 107 -3.53 -5.34 -1.90
CA MET A 107 -2.32 -4.95 -1.18
C MET A 107 -2.63 -3.86 -0.15
N ALA A 108 -1.71 -3.64 0.78
CA ALA A 108 -1.85 -2.62 1.79
C ALA A 108 -0.52 -1.93 2.08
N PHE A 109 -0.56 -0.62 2.28
CA PHE A 109 0.47 0.11 3.04
C PHE A 109 0.22 -0.12 4.52
N VAL A 110 1.27 -0.38 5.29
CA VAL A 110 1.16 -0.83 6.69
C VAL A 110 2.08 -0.02 7.60
N VAL A 111 1.53 0.46 8.71
CA VAL A 111 2.26 0.95 9.89
C VAL A 111 1.98 -0.01 11.05
N ALA A 112 2.98 -0.76 11.50
CA ALA A 112 2.79 -1.81 12.49
C ALA A 112 3.85 -1.77 13.60
N SER A 113 3.50 -2.27 14.78
CA SER A 113 4.44 -2.38 15.91
C SER A 113 5.39 -3.57 15.80
N SER A 114 5.17 -4.44 14.80
CA SER A 114 5.96 -5.65 14.51
C SER A 114 5.98 -5.90 13.01
N THR A 115 7.07 -6.49 12.51
CA THR A 115 7.17 -7.00 11.13
C THR A 115 6.82 -8.48 11.03
N ASN A 116 6.47 -9.13 12.15
CA ASN A 116 6.12 -10.55 12.18
C ASN A 116 4.64 -10.77 11.84
N PHE A 117 4.38 -11.14 10.59
CA PHE A 117 3.06 -11.55 10.09
C PHE A 117 3.00 -13.05 9.76
N SER A 118 3.84 -13.86 10.43
CA SER A 118 3.95 -15.30 10.17
C SER A 118 2.63 -16.07 10.37
N SER A 119 1.78 -15.65 11.31
CA SER A 119 0.46 -16.26 11.53
C SER A 119 -0.64 -15.76 10.60
N ALA A 120 -0.44 -14.61 9.94
CA ALA A 120 -1.45 -14.02 9.07
C ALA A 120 -1.76 -14.93 7.86
N LEU A 121 -2.97 -14.86 7.34
CA LEU A 121 -3.41 -15.73 6.26
C LEU A 121 -3.37 -14.99 4.91
N PRO A 122 -3.18 -15.74 3.80
CA PRO A 122 -3.31 -15.20 2.46
C PRO A 122 -4.78 -14.89 2.12
N GLY A 123 -5.04 -14.61 0.85
CA GLY A 123 -6.38 -14.33 0.37
C GLY A 123 -6.94 -12.98 0.85
N GLN A 124 -8.22 -12.99 1.23
CA GLN A 124 -8.98 -11.83 1.68
C GLN A 124 -8.43 -11.15 2.94
N LEU A 125 -7.55 -11.80 3.71
CA LEU A 125 -6.95 -11.21 4.91
C LEU A 125 -5.69 -10.38 4.60
N LEU A 126 -5.31 -10.27 3.31
CA LEU A 126 -4.22 -9.45 2.78
C LEU A 126 -2.84 -9.70 3.44
N GLY A 127 -2.67 -10.84 4.11
CA GLY A 127 -1.47 -11.12 4.91
C GLY A 127 -1.39 -10.31 6.21
N LEU A 128 -2.47 -9.67 6.68
CA LEU A 128 -2.45 -8.80 7.86
C LEU A 128 -2.88 -9.50 9.14
N THR A 129 -3.85 -10.41 9.03
CA THR A 129 -4.49 -11.07 10.17
C THR A 129 -4.78 -12.53 9.84
N ASP A 130 -5.22 -13.28 10.85
CA ASP A 130 -5.87 -14.57 10.69
C ASP A 130 -7.37 -14.47 11.05
N VAL A 131 -8.11 -15.57 10.88
CA VAL A 131 -9.55 -15.60 11.15
C VAL A 131 -9.88 -15.33 12.62
N GLN A 132 -8.99 -15.67 13.55
CA GLN A 132 -9.22 -15.55 14.99
C GLN A 132 -8.89 -14.17 15.55
N ASN A 133 -7.90 -13.49 14.96
CA ASN A 133 -7.42 -12.20 15.44
C ASN A 133 -7.87 -11.01 14.59
N ASN A 134 -8.64 -11.22 13.51
CA ASN A 134 -9.14 -10.11 12.68
C ASN A 134 -9.97 -9.10 13.51
N GLY A 135 -9.46 -7.87 13.64
CA GLY A 135 -10.07 -6.80 14.44
C GLY A 135 -9.60 -6.76 15.91
N ASN A 136 -8.70 -7.65 16.32
CA ASN A 136 -8.16 -7.68 17.68
C ASN A 136 -7.14 -6.55 17.90
N GLY A 137 -7.36 -5.71 18.91
CA GLY A 137 -6.48 -4.60 19.28
C GLY A 137 -5.01 -4.98 19.53
N SER A 138 -4.74 -6.26 19.83
CA SER A 138 -3.38 -6.80 20.03
C SER A 138 -2.56 -6.92 18.73
N ASN A 139 -3.18 -6.75 17.57
CA ASN A 139 -2.47 -6.79 16.28
C ASN A 139 -1.58 -5.56 16.07
N HIS A 140 -1.92 -4.44 16.71
CA HIS A 140 -1.16 -3.20 16.74
C HIS A 140 -0.69 -2.66 15.37
N PHE A 141 -1.62 -2.55 14.41
CA PHE A 141 -1.34 -1.96 13.10
C PHE A 141 -2.44 -1.00 12.61
N PHE A 142 -2.01 -0.09 11.76
CA PHE A 142 -2.83 0.70 10.84
C PHE A 142 -2.44 0.34 9.41
N ALA A 143 -3.42 0.27 8.50
CA ALA A 143 -3.18 0.01 7.11
C ALA A 143 -4.06 0.87 6.19
N VAL A 144 -3.56 1.17 4.99
CA VAL A 144 -4.38 1.64 3.87
C VAL A 144 -4.41 0.53 2.84
N GLU A 145 -5.57 -0.09 2.66
CA GLU A 145 -5.78 -1.18 1.72
C GLU A 145 -6.17 -0.68 0.33
N LEU A 146 -5.81 -1.47 -0.67
CA LEU A 146 -6.22 -1.38 -2.06
C LEU A 146 -6.80 -2.75 -2.42
N ASP A 147 -8.12 -2.88 -2.29
CA ASP A 147 -8.82 -4.16 -2.36
C ASP A 147 -9.51 -4.34 -3.73
N THR A 148 -9.32 -5.52 -4.30
CA THR A 148 -9.80 -5.93 -5.61
C THR A 148 -10.89 -7.00 -5.54
N ILE A 149 -11.38 -7.33 -4.34
CA ILE A 149 -12.46 -8.27 -4.07
C ILE A 149 -13.49 -7.62 -3.12
N GLN A 150 -14.74 -8.07 -3.21
CA GLN A 150 -15.78 -7.67 -2.26
C GLN A 150 -16.02 -8.80 -1.26
N ASN A 151 -15.53 -8.62 -0.04
CA ASN A 151 -15.80 -9.48 1.10
C ASN A 151 -16.91 -8.87 1.97
N LYS A 152 -18.11 -9.46 1.91
CA LYS A 152 -19.28 -8.96 2.66
C LYS A 152 -19.08 -9.01 4.18
N GLU A 153 -18.32 -9.97 4.65
CA GLU A 153 -17.92 -10.16 6.04
C GLU A 153 -17.04 -9.01 6.58
N PHE A 154 -16.35 -8.27 5.69
CA PHE A 154 -15.54 -7.11 6.05
C PHE A 154 -16.28 -5.79 5.80
N GLY A 155 -17.44 -5.84 5.14
CA GLY A 155 -18.28 -4.67 4.87
C GLY A 155 -17.89 -3.92 3.61
N ASP A 156 -17.21 -4.60 2.68
CA ASP A 156 -16.66 -3.98 1.47
C ASP A 156 -17.76 -3.41 0.57
N LEU A 157 -17.49 -2.20 0.07
CA LEU A 157 -18.41 -1.47 -0.81
C LEU A 157 -18.54 -2.13 -2.18
N ASN A 158 -17.42 -2.59 -2.75
CA ASN A 158 -17.31 -3.27 -4.03
C ASN A 158 -15.95 -3.99 -4.14
N ALA A 159 -15.70 -4.63 -5.27
CA ALA A 159 -14.42 -5.29 -5.57
C ALA A 159 -13.34 -4.35 -6.15
N ASN A 160 -13.39 -3.06 -5.83
CA ASN A 160 -12.46 -2.05 -6.35
C ASN A 160 -12.49 -0.79 -5.47
N HIS A 161 -11.85 -0.85 -4.32
CA HIS A 161 -11.88 0.21 -3.33
C HIS A 161 -10.55 0.41 -2.61
N ALA A 162 -10.43 1.58 -1.98
CA ALA A 162 -9.38 1.85 -1.00
C ALA A 162 -10.01 2.05 0.38
N GLY A 163 -9.32 1.61 1.43
CA GLY A 163 -9.84 1.58 2.80
C GLY A 163 -8.78 1.92 3.84
N ALA A 164 -9.19 2.52 4.96
CA ALA A 164 -8.33 2.76 6.11
C ALA A 164 -8.69 1.79 7.25
N ASN A 165 -7.74 0.95 7.62
CA ASN A 165 -7.96 -0.22 8.45
C ASN A 165 -7.14 -0.12 9.74
N VAL A 166 -7.72 -0.57 10.84
CA VAL A 166 -7.03 -0.66 12.13
C VAL A 166 -7.25 -2.05 12.70
N ASN A 167 -6.16 -2.78 12.92
CA ASN A 167 -6.13 -4.10 13.55
C ASN A 167 -6.97 -5.20 12.87
N GLY A 168 -7.59 -4.95 11.73
CA GLY A 168 -8.40 -5.92 10.98
C GLY A 168 -8.84 -5.37 9.63
N LEU A 169 -9.59 -6.17 8.88
CA LEU A 169 -9.98 -5.87 7.49
C LEU A 169 -11.25 -5.02 7.38
N ARG A 170 -11.98 -4.80 8.47
CA ARG A 170 -13.12 -3.88 8.45
C ARG A 170 -12.62 -2.43 8.47
N SER A 171 -12.69 -1.78 7.31
CA SER A 171 -12.37 -0.37 7.11
C SER A 171 -13.10 0.55 8.11
N LEU A 172 -12.37 1.51 8.69
CA LEU A 172 -12.94 2.67 9.40
C LEU A 172 -13.71 3.57 8.43
N GLN A 173 -13.13 3.75 7.25
CA GLN A 173 -13.71 4.45 6.10
C GLN A 173 -13.10 3.84 4.85
N SER A 174 -13.93 3.66 3.82
CA SER A 174 -13.49 3.28 2.48
C SER A 174 -14.22 4.10 1.43
N TYR A 175 -13.71 4.07 0.20
CA TYR A 175 -14.35 4.66 -0.97
C TYR A 175 -13.94 3.90 -2.23
N TYR A 176 -14.77 3.96 -3.26
CA TYR A 176 -14.45 3.40 -4.58
C TYR A 176 -13.11 3.92 -5.07
N ALA A 177 -12.28 3.06 -5.67
CA ALA A 177 -10.99 3.49 -6.18
C ALA A 177 -11.19 4.55 -7.29
N GLY A 178 -10.56 5.71 -7.14
CA GLY A 178 -10.79 6.84 -8.02
C GLY A 178 -10.19 8.12 -7.49
N TYR A 179 -10.48 9.24 -8.15
CA TYR A 179 -10.02 10.55 -7.71
C TYR A 179 -11.00 11.65 -8.11
N PHE A 180 -10.97 12.77 -7.39
CA PHE A 180 -11.70 13.97 -7.79
C PHE A 180 -10.79 14.82 -8.67
N ASP A 181 -11.24 15.13 -9.89
CA ASP A 181 -10.49 15.93 -10.85
C ASP A 181 -10.46 17.40 -10.39
N ASP A 182 -9.29 18.02 -10.35
CA ASP A 182 -9.15 19.40 -9.86
C ASP A 182 -9.69 20.44 -10.88
N GLU A 183 -9.88 20.06 -12.16
CA GLU A 183 -10.40 20.97 -13.18
C GLU A 183 -11.93 21.17 -13.06
N ASP A 184 -12.67 20.08 -12.84
CA ASP A 184 -14.15 20.10 -12.86
C ASP A 184 -14.79 19.58 -11.55
N GLY A 185 -13.99 19.08 -10.60
CA GLY A 185 -14.46 18.54 -9.32
C GLY A 185 -15.15 17.17 -9.43
N SER A 186 -15.23 16.58 -10.62
CA SER A 186 -15.93 15.32 -10.87
C SER A 186 -15.13 14.12 -10.38
N PHE A 187 -15.82 13.07 -9.96
CA PHE A 187 -15.17 11.81 -9.58
C PHE A 187 -14.83 11.00 -10.83
N ARG A 188 -13.54 10.68 -10.99
CA ARG A 188 -12.98 9.81 -12.04
C ARG A 188 -12.73 8.42 -11.43
N ASN A 189 -13.50 7.43 -11.88
CA ASN A 189 -13.33 6.05 -11.44
C ASN A 189 -12.00 5.47 -11.94
N LEU A 190 -11.31 4.73 -11.08
CA LEU A 190 -10.08 4.00 -11.40
C LEU A 190 -10.30 2.51 -11.17
N SER A 191 -9.86 1.69 -12.11
CA SER A 191 -9.76 0.25 -11.88
C SER A 191 -8.38 -0.07 -11.34
N LEU A 192 -8.28 -0.56 -10.10
CA LEU A 192 -7.01 -0.97 -9.47
C LEU A 192 -6.28 -2.04 -10.31
N VAL A 193 -7.02 -2.80 -11.11
CA VAL A 193 -6.53 -3.91 -11.94
C VAL A 193 -6.30 -3.50 -13.39
N LYS A 194 -6.24 -2.20 -13.69
CA LYS A 194 -6.00 -1.69 -15.06
C LYS A 194 -4.57 -1.92 -15.57
N HIS A 195 -3.69 -2.48 -14.75
CA HIS A 195 -2.26 -2.72 -15.06
C HIS A 195 -1.47 -1.43 -15.32
N GLU A 196 -1.96 -0.31 -14.80
CA GLU A 196 -1.31 1.00 -14.88
C GLU A 196 -0.80 1.42 -13.50
N ALA A 197 0.34 2.13 -13.47
CA ALA A 197 0.87 2.66 -12.23
C ALA A 197 -0.03 3.77 -11.67
N MET A 198 -0.34 3.66 -10.39
CA MET A 198 -1.13 4.64 -9.64
C MET A 198 -0.34 5.07 -8.41
N ARG A 199 -0.65 6.26 -7.89
CA ARG A 199 -0.04 6.81 -6.68
C ARG A 199 -1.08 6.99 -5.61
N VAL A 200 -0.72 6.64 -4.38
CA VAL A 200 -1.50 6.91 -3.16
C VAL A 200 -0.72 7.86 -2.28
N TRP A 201 -1.43 8.75 -1.61
CA TRP A 201 -0.94 9.60 -0.53
C TRP A 201 -1.74 9.32 0.73
N VAL A 202 -1.04 9.20 1.85
CA VAL A 202 -1.62 8.97 3.18
C VAL A 202 -1.05 10.03 4.10
N ASP A 203 -1.92 10.85 4.69
CA ASP A 203 -1.54 11.79 5.74
C ASP A 203 -2.28 11.45 7.03
N TYR A 204 -1.59 11.52 8.15
CA TYR A 204 -2.18 11.51 9.47
C TYR A 204 -1.89 12.83 10.18
N ASP A 205 -2.92 13.53 10.61
CA ASP A 205 -2.80 14.69 11.51
C ASP A 205 -3.28 14.34 12.91
N HIS A 206 -2.32 14.19 13.83
CA HIS A 206 -2.60 13.84 15.22
C HIS A 206 -3.38 14.92 15.99
N ARG A 207 -3.34 16.19 15.56
CA ARG A 207 -4.00 17.30 16.26
C ARG A 207 -5.52 17.20 16.19
N VAL A 208 -6.01 16.63 15.11
CA VAL A 208 -7.43 16.40 14.84
C VAL A 208 -7.77 14.91 14.70
N ALA A 209 -6.79 14.04 14.96
CA ALA A 209 -6.88 12.58 14.80
C ALA A 209 -7.44 12.18 13.42
N GLN A 210 -6.94 12.80 12.35
CA GLN A 210 -7.50 12.62 11.01
C GLN A 210 -6.53 11.90 10.09
N ILE A 211 -7.01 10.84 9.45
CA ILE A 211 -6.37 10.13 8.36
C ILE A 211 -6.97 10.66 7.06
N THR A 212 -6.12 11.06 6.12
CA THR A 212 -6.53 11.56 4.80
C THR A 212 -5.87 10.70 3.73
N VAL A 213 -6.68 10.08 2.89
CA VAL A 213 -6.19 9.24 1.78
C VAL A 213 -6.55 9.89 0.46
N THR A 214 -5.57 10.01 -0.43
CA THR A 214 -5.75 10.50 -1.79
C THR A 214 -5.13 9.47 -2.75
N MET A 215 -5.69 9.30 -3.94
CA MET A 215 -5.07 8.48 -4.98
C MET A 215 -5.31 9.11 -6.35
N ALA A 216 -4.47 8.78 -7.32
CA ALA A 216 -4.62 9.18 -8.72
C ALA A 216 -3.74 8.32 -9.64
N PRO A 217 -3.95 8.33 -10.97
CA PRO A 217 -2.97 7.78 -11.91
C PRO A 217 -1.61 8.47 -11.76
N LEU A 218 -0.51 7.77 -12.05
CA LEU A 218 0.85 8.30 -11.84
C LEU A 218 1.12 9.65 -12.53
N LYS A 219 0.47 9.92 -13.67
CA LYS A 219 0.65 11.15 -14.47
C LYS A 219 -0.22 12.32 -13.99
N VAL A 220 -1.09 12.10 -13.03
CA VAL A 220 -1.97 13.12 -12.44
C VAL A 220 -1.33 13.59 -11.14
N GLY A 221 -1.27 14.91 -10.93
CA GLY A 221 -0.82 15.50 -9.68
C GLY A 221 -1.70 15.05 -8.50
N ARG A 222 -1.25 15.28 -7.26
CA ARG A 222 -2.06 14.96 -6.08
C ARG A 222 -3.36 15.78 -6.11
N PRO A 223 -4.54 15.16 -6.21
CA PRO A 223 -5.82 15.86 -6.13
C PRO A 223 -5.96 16.70 -4.85
N VAL A 224 -6.60 17.87 -4.96
CA VAL A 224 -6.88 18.75 -3.82
C VAL A 224 -7.91 18.12 -2.89
N LYS A 225 -8.97 17.54 -3.47
CA LYS A 225 -10.00 16.84 -2.71
C LYS A 225 -9.56 15.40 -2.45
N PRO A 226 -9.47 14.96 -1.18
CA PRO A 226 -9.06 13.59 -0.86
C PRO A 226 -10.11 12.59 -1.35
N LEU A 227 -9.68 11.34 -1.51
CA LEU A 227 -10.58 10.24 -1.80
C LEU A 227 -11.54 10.03 -0.63
N PHE A 228 -10.99 9.98 0.58
CA PHE A 228 -11.75 9.95 1.82
C PHE A 228 -10.91 10.44 3.01
N THR A 229 -11.59 10.72 4.11
CA THR A 229 -11.00 11.03 5.41
C THR A 229 -11.62 10.15 6.48
N ALA A 230 -10.84 9.71 7.47
CA ALA A 230 -11.31 9.01 8.65
C ALA A 230 -10.82 9.69 9.92
N THR A 231 -11.67 9.83 10.93
CA THR A 231 -11.27 10.33 12.25
C THR A 231 -10.96 9.15 13.16
N TYR A 232 -9.68 8.96 13.50
CA TYR A 232 -9.21 7.91 14.39
C TYR A 232 -7.88 8.29 15.06
N ASN A 233 -7.78 8.11 16.38
CA ASN A 233 -6.54 8.36 17.11
C ASN A 233 -5.60 7.15 16.98
N LEU A 234 -4.60 7.25 16.10
CA LEU A 234 -3.66 6.14 15.86
C LEU A 234 -2.81 5.75 17.08
N THR A 235 -2.76 6.58 18.13
CA THR A 235 -2.10 6.23 19.39
C THR A 235 -2.70 4.99 20.06
N THR A 236 -3.95 4.63 19.75
CA THR A 236 -4.58 3.40 20.27
C THR A 236 -4.27 2.16 19.42
N ALA A 237 -3.66 2.34 18.24
CA ALA A 237 -3.43 1.28 17.27
C ALA A 237 -1.94 0.97 17.09
N VAL A 238 -1.07 1.99 17.09
CA VAL A 238 0.37 1.80 16.87
C VAL A 238 1.17 2.27 18.09
N THR A 239 2.27 1.60 18.36
CA THR A 239 3.12 1.88 19.53
C THR A 239 4.23 2.90 19.18
N ASN A 240 5.17 3.14 20.10
CA ASN A 240 6.28 4.08 19.90
C ASN A 240 7.21 3.65 18.75
N VAL A 241 7.59 2.37 18.75
CA VAL A 241 8.46 1.78 17.73
C VAL A 241 7.57 1.19 16.66
N THR A 242 7.65 1.75 15.45
CA THR A 242 6.79 1.34 14.33
C THR A 242 7.62 1.02 13.11
N TYR A 243 7.15 0.04 12.35
CA TYR A 243 7.69 -0.34 11.07
C TYR A 243 6.70 0.10 10.00
N VAL A 244 7.24 0.62 8.92
CA VAL A 244 6.46 1.01 7.75
C VAL A 244 6.81 0.04 6.64
N GLY A 245 5.81 -0.37 5.87
CA GLY A 245 6.00 -1.35 4.83
C GLY A 245 4.72 -1.63 4.07
N PHE A 246 4.71 -2.79 3.44
CA PHE A 246 3.61 -3.26 2.61
C PHE A 246 3.30 -4.71 2.89
N SER A 247 2.03 -5.06 2.70
CA SER A 247 1.51 -6.42 2.75
C SER A 247 0.68 -6.69 1.50
N SER A 248 0.67 -7.92 1.04
CA SER A 248 -0.23 -8.36 -0.02
C SER A 248 -0.47 -9.86 0.07
N ALA A 249 -1.56 -10.31 -0.52
CA ALA A 249 -1.86 -11.73 -0.63
C ALA A 249 -2.57 -12.08 -1.94
N THR A 250 -2.36 -13.32 -2.38
CA THR A 250 -3.01 -13.94 -3.52
C THR A 250 -4.06 -14.95 -3.08
N GLY A 251 -5.03 -15.17 -3.96
CA GLY A 251 -6.00 -16.25 -3.89
C GLY A 251 -5.60 -17.37 -4.85
N THR A 252 -6.54 -17.81 -5.69
CA THR A 252 -6.29 -18.77 -6.78
C THR A 252 -6.11 -18.09 -8.14
N ILE A 253 -6.13 -16.75 -8.17
CA ILE A 253 -5.92 -15.95 -9.38
C ILE A 253 -4.45 -15.52 -9.40
N ASN A 254 -3.80 -15.72 -10.55
CA ASN A 254 -2.43 -15.27 -10.76
C ASN A 254 -2.41 -13.74 -10.86
N VAL A 255 -2.12 -13.11 -9.72
CA VAL A 255 -2.01 -11.66 -9.56
C VAL A 255 -0.70 -11.31 -8.88
N ARG A 256 -0.05 -10.29 -9.43
CA ARG A 256 1.20 -9.74 -8.95
C ARG A 256 0.99 -8.32 -8.45
N HIS A 257 1.51 -8.04 -7.27
CA HIS A 257 1.37 -6.74 -6.62
C HIS A 257 2.74 -6.10 -6.49
N TYR A 258 2.90 -4.91 -7.07
CA TYR A 258 4.17 -4.20 -7.14
C TYR A 258 4.11 -2.86 -6.43
N VAL A 259 5.20 -2.51 -5.76
CA VAL A 259 5.53 -1.14 -5.36
C VAL A 259 6.74 -0.67 -6.17
N LEU A 260 6.62 0.51 -6.77
CA LEU A 260 7.60 1.07 -7.72
C LEU A 260 8.54 2.08 -7.04
N GLY A 261 8.10 2.71 -5.94
CA GLY A 261 8.83 3.72 -5.18
C GLY A 261 7.94 4.56 -4.28
#